data_AF-A0AAE0ML10-F1
#
_entry.id   AF-A0AAE0ML10-F1
#
_cell.length_a   1.000
_cell.length_b   1.000
_cell.length_c   1.000
_cell.angle_alpha   90.00
_cell.angle_beta   90.00
_cell.angle_gamma   90.00
#
_symmetry.space_group_name_H-M   'P 1'
#
loop_
_entity.id
_entity.type
_entity.pdbx_description
1 polymer ?
#
loop_
_entity_poly.entity_id
_entity_poly.type
_entity_poly.pdbx_seq_one_letter_code
_entity_poly.pdbx_strand_id
1 'polypeptide(L)'
;MCDKFFDFAGKKVAIDVNKLTYTKAFLSERTQFQGDIPSLKPPIPGSEGCHGTEKVLRRGFVCADCGCCNRRLFWNRWFCENRGFTLDATMQPYPDHVLEEEAAKFDGLMSRRRRQNAVNRGSAVSDLVEEAESAGDTTDRSISDKQMTEDSEVDESDIDEDDSDMAGAGQSKKNTNGTLESTVRESPSEVALDNGEVDLLATRLNRKVIRLMQNLSFGRYTARQYFLPDIDGNIIGSLTLFTSNPQINAMANGPNDLYRQLELLDIGLRRNPAAIVGHKLEGLTRHFQQNFGARYKFGVSVQSKGFDEAPEVILRALHRLRWAGQSAVKATTQMLTGRDCGPNAPPTETKDFNELLALGFMEDDRINYHDDGEKELGPTVAALSLGSPSVMRFRPKIKSGLGEFVAKRSNGKFFMDVLEVPMKHGDMMVMHGPAIQQLYEYAVEPMGGRRFSLTCRHIDPEKMASDEDRQDAAVKGAIPEYSHSFAYNGDI
;
A
#
# COMPACT_ATOMS: atom_id res chain seq x y z
N MET A 1 -21.32 1.73 -28.87
CA MET A 1 -22.78 1.50 -28.66
C MET A 1 -23.06 0.02 -28.86
N CYS A 2 -23.94 -0.58 -28.06
CA CYS A 2 -24.21 -2.03 -28.12
C CYS A 2 -25.25 -2.34 -29.22
N ASP A 3 -24.84 -3.04 -30.27
CA ASP A 3 -25.72 -3.37 -31.42
C ASP A 3 -26.90 -4.26 -31.04
N LYS A 4 -26.78 -5.04 -29.95
CA LYS A 4 -27.86 -5.88 -29.43
C LYS A 4 -29.06 -5.09 -28.91
N PHE A 5 -28.88 -3.82 -28.53
CA PHE A 5 -29.98 -2.96 -28.07
C PHE A 5 -31.01 -2.69 -29.18
N PHE A 6 -30.60 -2.79 -30.44
CA PHE A 6 -31.44 -2.53 -31.61
C PHE A 6 -31.96 -3.81 -32.30
N ASP A 7 -31.84 -4.97 -31.64
CA ASP A 7 -32.41 -6.24 -32.12
C ASP A 7 -33.87 -6.36 -31.68
N PHE A 8 -34.78 -5.87 -32.51
CA PHE A 8 -36.21 -5.95 -32.24
C PHE A 8 -36.78 -7.27 -32.76
N ALA A 9 -37.11 -8.16 -31.84
CA ALA A 9 -37.89 -9.38 -32.07
C ALA A 9 -37.38 -10.27 -33.22
N GLY A 10 -36.06 -10.48 -33.30
CA GLY A 10 -35.44 -11.41 -34.24
C GLY A 10 -35.41 -10.92 -35.69
N LYS A 11 -35.81 -9.67 -35.96
CA LYS A 11 -35.55 -8.99 -37.22
C LYS A 11 -34.27 -8.20 -37.05
N LYS A 12 -33.16 -8.72 -37.62
CA LYS A 12 -31.93 -7.94 -37.82
C LYS A 12 -32.22 -6.77 -38.77
N VAL A 13 -32.75 -5.68 -38.24
CA VAL A 13 -32.81 -4.41 -38.95
C VAL A 13 -31.42 -3.82 -38.86
N ALA A 14 -30.74 -3.67 -40.00
CA ALA A 14 -29.43 -3.04 -40.07
C ALA A 14 -29.57 -1.55 -39.74
N ILE A 15 -29.52 -1.22 -38.46
CA ILE A 15 -29.58 0.15 -37.96
C ILE A 15 -28.15 0.69 -37.93
N ASP A 16 -27.87 1.68 -38.77
CA ASP A 16 -26.62 2.43 -38.74
C ASP A 16 -26.65 3.38 -37.53
N VAL A 17 -26.06 2.95 -36.42
CA VAL A 17 -26.04 3.69 -35.15
C VAL A 17 -25.42 5.09 -35.28
N ASN A 18 -24.59 5.32 -36.30
CA ASN A 18 -23.97 6.62 -36.56
C ASN A 18 -24.91 7.60 -37.30
N LYS A 19 -26.07 7.13 -37.78
CA LYS A 19 -27.07 7.93 -38.51
C LYS A 19 -28.40 8.06 -37.77
N LEU A 20 -28.48 7.54 -36.55
CA LEU A 20 -29.67 7.69 -35.72
C LEU A 20 -29.92 9.17 -35.43
N THR A 21 -31.14 9.61 -35.67
CA THR A 21 -31.61 10.97 -35.36
C THR A 21 -32.86 10.89 -34.52
N TYR A 22 -33.06 11.87 -33.64
CA TYR A 22 -34.30 11.97 -32.88
C TYR A 22 -35.46 12.35 -33.80
N THR A 23 -36.64 11.77 -33.54
CA THR A 23 -37.84 12.14 -34.30
C THR A 23 -38.21 13.60 -34.04
N LYS A 24 -38.81 14.27 -35.04
CA LYS A 24 -39.31 15.64 -34.86
C LYS A 24 -40.32 15.74 -33.71
N ALA A 25 -41.12 14.69 -33.49
CA ALA A 25 -42.04 14.60 -32.35
C ALA A 25 -41.29 14.63 -31.01
N PHE A 26 -40.25 13.80 -30.84
CA PHE A 26 -39.42 13.83 -29.64
C PHE A 26 -38.75 15.19 -29.42
N LEU A 27 -38.15 15.76 -30.48
CA LEU A 27 -37.50 17.08 -30.41
C LEU A 27 -38.49 18.23 -30.15
N SER A 28 -39.75 18.06 -30.53
CA SER A 28 -40.83 19.05 -30.33
C SER A 28 -41.66 18.76 -29.07
N GLU A 29 -41.33 17.71 -28.31
CA GLU A 29 -42.01 17.38 -27.07
C GLU A 29 -41.77 18.51 -26.06
N ARG A 30 -42.86 19.11 -25.61
CA ARG A 30 -42.88 20.24 -24.66
C ARG A 30 -43.92 20.03 -23.56
N THR A 31 -44.50 18.83 -23.48
CA THR A 31 -45.42 18.45 -22.41
C THR A 31 -44.70 18.66 -21.09
N GLN A 32 -45.24 19.60 -20.30
CA GLN A 32 -44.72 19.87 -18.99
C GLN A 32 -44.87 18.60 -18.14
N PHE A 33 -43.76 18.15 -17.56
CA PHE A 33 -43.80 17.05 -16.60
C PHE A 33 -44.67 17.47 -15.41
N GLN A 34 -45.76 16.73 -15.17
CA GLN A 34 -46.70 17.01 -14.08
C GLN A 34 -46.43 16.21 -12.80
N GLY A 35 -45.41 15.34 -12.81
CA GLY A 35 -45.01 14.61 -11.61
C GLY A 35 -44.10 15.44 -10.70
N ASP A 36 -43.84 14.90 -9.52
CA ASP A 36 -42.82 15.45 -8.62
C ASP A 36 -41.43 15.25 -9.24
N ILE A 37 -40.67 16.33 -9.42
CA ILE A 37 -39.29 16.25 -9.89
C ILE A 37 -38.44 15.82 -8.69
N PRO A 38 -37.83 14.63 -8.70
CA PRO A 38 -36.97 14.20 -7.60
C PRO A 38 -35.76 15.12 -7.50
N SER A 39 -35.37 15.46 -6.27
CA SER A 39 -34.17 16.25 -6.04
C SER A 39 -32.94 15.50 -6.55
N LEU A 40 -32.21 16.11 -7.49
CA LEU A 40 -30.89 15.63 -7.91
C LEU A 40 -29.81 15.88 -6.84
N LYS A 41 -30.08 16.75 -5.87
CA LYS A 41 -29.20 17.01 -4.73
C LYS A 41 -29.33 15.84 -3.73
N PRO A 42 -28.25 15.07 -3.51
CA PRO A 42 -28.24 14.04 -2.47
C PRO A 42 -28.43 14.67 -1.09
N PRO A 43 -28.97 13.92 -0.11
CA PRO A 43 -29.01 14.38 1.27
C PRO A 43 -27.60 14.64 1.80
N ILE A 44 -27.50 15.59 2.73
CA ILE A 44 -26.25 15.87 3.43
C ILE A 44 -25.79 14.56 4.12
N PRO A 45 -24.52 14.16 3.98
CA PRO A 45 -24.01 12.97 4.66
C PRO A 45 -24.16 13.09 6.18
N GLY A 46 -24.67 12.03 6.81
CA GLY A 46 -24.63 11.87 8.27
C GLY A 46 -23.44 11.00 8.67
N SER A 47 -22.93 11.20 9.88
CA SER A 47 -21.85 10.40 10.47
C SER A 47 -22.24 9.70 11.78
N GLU A 48 -23.51 9.77 12.17
CA GLU A 48 -23.99 9.18 13.41
C GLU A 48 -23.83 7.66 13.40
N GLY A 49 -23.17 7.14 14.45
CA GLY A 49 -22.89 5.71 14.58
C GLY A 49 -21.84 5.15 13.62
N CYS A 50 -21.22 5.98 12.77
CA CYS A 50 -20.23 5.52 11.80
C CYS A 50 -18.82 5.46 12.41
N HIS A 51 -18.02 4.51 11.93
CA HIS A 51 -16.66 4.23 12.38
C HIS A 51 -15.61 4.56 11.31
N GLY A 52 -15.89 5.44 10.35
CA GLY A 52 -14.89 5.90 9.38
C GLY A 52 -14.52 4.90 8.30
N THR A 53 -15.37 3.92 8.04
CA THR A 53 -15.17 2.92 6.98
C THR A 53 -16.34 2.90 6.00
N GLU A 54 -17.50 3.33 6.47
CA GLU A 54 -18.75 3.33 5.75
C GLU A 54 -18.69 4.26 4.53
N LYS A 55 -19.33 3.82 3.45
CA LYS A 55 -19.40 4.56 2.17
C LYS A 55 -19.87 6.01 2.33
N VAL A 56 -20.72 6.29 3.32
CA VAL A 56 -21.20 7.65 3.61
C VAL A 56 -20.07 8.61 4.03
N LEU A 57 -19.04 8.13 4.74
CA LEU A 57 -17.90 8.91 5.19
C LEU A 57 -16.80 9.06 4.12
N ARG A 58 -16.77 8.14 3.15
CA ARG A 58 -15.77 8.12 2.08
C ARG A 58 -16.12 9.01 0.87
N ARG A 59 -17.40 9.38 0.73
CA ARG A 59 -17.93 10.14 -0.41
C ARG A 59 -17.89 11.67 -0.20
N GLY A 60 -17.92 12.38 -1.33
CA GLY A 60 -18.16 13.82 -1.37
C GLY A 60 -19.58 14.21 -0.95
N PHE A 61 -19.88 15.51 -0.97
CA PHE A 61 -21.17 16.05 -0.58
C PHE A 61 -21.58 17.25 -1.45
N VAL A 62 -22.88 17.56 -1.49
CA VAL A 62 -23.39 18.79 -2.10
C VAL A 62 -23.59 19.83 -0.99
N CYS A 63 -22.92 20.97 -1.12
CA CYS A 63 -22.96 22.02 -0.12
C CYS A 63 -24.39 22.55 0.08
N ALA A 64 -24.78 22.73 1.35
CA ALA A 64 -26.09 23.27 1.70
C ALA A 64 -26.27 24.71 1.20
N ASP A 65 -25.22 25.51 1.29
CA ASP A 65 -25.25 26.96 1.07
C ASP A 65 -25.12 27.34 -0.40
N CYS A 66 -24.21 26.71 -1.14
CA CYS A 66 -23.93 27.06 -2.54
C CYS A 66 -24.37 26.04 -3.58
N GLY A 67 -24.80 24.84 -3.16
CA GLY A 67 -25.20 23.77 -4.08
C GLY A 67 -24.06 23.15 -4.89
N CYS A 68 -22.80 23.52 -4.66
CA CYS A 68 -21.65 22.91 -5.34
C CYS A 68 -21.41 21.48 -4.84
N CYS A 69 -21.01 20.59 -5.75
CA CYS A 69 -20.46 19.28 -5.41
C CYS A 69 -19.03 19.44 -4.90
N ASN A 70 -18.73 18.90 -3.72
CA ASN A 70 -17.42 18.96 -3.09
C ASN A 70 -16.93 17.54 -2.83
N ARG A 71 -15.65 17.33 -3.04
CA ARG A 71 -14.96 16.05 -2.76
C ARG A 71 -14.67 15.89 -1.27
N ARG A 72 -14.43 14.64 -0.84
CA ARG A 72 -13.97 14.33 0.52
C ARG A 72 -12.47 14.60 0.62
N LEU A 73 -12.08 15.70 1.26
CA LEU A 73 -10.67 16.10 1.40
C LEU A 73 -10.09 15.73 2.77
N PHE A 74 -10.80 16.03 3.85
CA PHE A 74 -10.28 15.90 5.20
C PHE A 74 -10.77 14.60 5.86
N TRP A 75 -9.93 14.03 6.72
CA TRP A 75 -10.25 12.79 7.43
C TRP A 75 -11.49 12.91 8.31
N ASN A 76 -11.62 14.04 9.02
CA ASN A 76 -12.62 14.26 10.08
C ASN A 76 -13.74 15.22 9.71
N ARG A 77 -13.79 15.74 8.47
CA ARG A 77 -14.82 16.71 8.05
C ARG A 77 -15.06 16.73 6.54
N TRP A 78 -16.24 17.17 6.16
CA TRP A 78 -16.52 17.69 4.83
C TRP A 78 -16.33 19.20 4.81
N PHE A 79 -15.68 19.71 3.78
CA PHE A 79 -15.36 21.13 3.63
C PHE A 79 -15.76 21.60 2.24
N CYS A 80 -16.45 22.73 2.17
CA CYS A 80 -16.84 23.35 0.91
C CYS A 80 -15.74 24.31 0.43
N GLU A 81 -15.10 23.95 -0.69
CA GLU A 81 -14.02 24.74 -1.30
C GLU A 81 -14.50 26.11 -1.85
N ASN A 82 -15.82 26.30 -2.04
CA ASN A 82 -16.38 27.55 -2.59
C ASN A 82 -16.78 28.59 -1.53
N ARG A 83 -17.44 28.17 -0.44
CA ARG A 83 -18.00 29.09 0.58
C ARG A 83 -17.46 28.84 2.00
N GLY A 84 -16.62 27.83 2.20
CA GLY A 84 -16.04 27.52 3.50
C GLY A 84 -16.97 26.80 4.48
N PHE A 85 -18.18 26.41 4.06
CA PHE A 85 -19.07 25.57 4.88
C PHE A 85 -18.34 24.29 5.31
N THR A 86 -18.43 23.97 6.60
CA THR A 86 -17.82 22.77 7.19
C THR A 86 -18.89 21.95 7.86
N LEU A 87 -18.82 20.64 7.66
CA LEU A 87 -19.62 19.65 8.38
C LEU A 87 -18.69 18.62 8.99
N ASP A 88 -18.76 18.46 10.30
CA ASP A 88 -17.99 17.46 11.01
C ASP A 88 -18.40 16.06 10.57
N ALA A 89 -17.41 15.20 10.42
CA ALA A 89 -17.59 13.79 10.12
C ALA A 89 -17.10 13.00 11.32
N THR A 90 -17.79 13.18 12.45
CA THR A 90 -17.47 12.53 13.71
C THR A 90 -17.50 11.01 13.51
N MET A 91 -16.37 10.38 13.76
CA MET A 91 -16.23 8.93 13.70
C MET A 91 -16.15 8.39 15.11
N GLN A 92 -16.94 7.35 15.40
CA GLN A 92 -16.77 6.57 16.61
C GLN A 92 -15.47 5.76 16.52
N PRO A 93 -14.84 5.41 17.65
CA PRO A 93 -13.76 4.43 17.68
C PRO A 93 -14.16 3.15 16.95
N TYR A 94 -13.24 2.57 16.19
CA TYR A 94 -13.48 1.33 15.47
C TYR A 94 -13.63 0.18 16.48
N PRO A 95 -14.68 -0.64 16.42
CA PRO A 95 -14.95 -1.58 17.51
C PRO A 95 -13.87 -2.66 17.64
N ASP A 96 -13.39 -2.93 18.85
CA ASP A 96 -12.34 -3.95 19.10
C ASP A 96 -12.74 -5.33 18.56
N HIS A 97 -13.97 -5.78 18.84
CA HIS A 97 -14.46 -7.08 18.37
C HIS A 97 -14.45 -7.21 16.84
N VAL A 98 -14.71 -6.13 16.10
CA VAL A 98 -14.64 -6.13 14.64
C VAL A 98 -13.19 -6.30 14.19
N LEU A 99 -12.25 -5.57 14.82
CA LEU A 99 -10.83 -5.68 14.51
C LEU A 99 -10.28 -7.09 14.81
N GLU A 100 -10.72 -7.71 15.91
CA GLU A 100 -10.38 -9.08 16.27
C GLU A 100 -10.93 -10.10 15.25
N GLU A 101 -12.18 -9.94 14.81
CA GLU A 101 -12.77 -10.76 13.76
C GLU A 101 -12.04 -10.62 12.43
N GLU A 102 -11.66 -9.40 12.04
CA GLU A 102 -10.86 -9.14 10.84
C GLU A 102 -9.51 -9.84 10.92
N ALA A 103 -8.81 -9.75 12.06
CA ALA A 103 -7.54 -10.43 12.28
C ALA A 103 -7.68 -11.96 12.19
N ALA A 104 -8.72 -12.54 12.78
CA ALA A 104 -8.97 -13.98 12.72
C ALA A 104 -9.29 -14.46 11.29
N LYS A 105 -10.17 -13.73 10.57
CA LYS A 105 -10.48 -14.01 9.15
C LYS A 105 -9.22 -13.91 8.28
N PHE A 106 -8.41 -12.89 8.53
CA PHE A 106 -7.15 -12.65 7.84
C PHE A 106 -6.16 -13.81 8.06
N ASP A 107 -6.01 -14.31 9.29
CA ASP A 107 -5.12 -15.44 9.59
C ASP A 107 -5.52 -16.73 8.90
N GLY A 108 -6.83 -17.00 8.85
CA GLY A 108 -7.38 -18.12 8.07
C GLY A 108 -7.12 -17.96 6.57
N LEU A 109 -7.16 -16.74 6.04
CA LEU A 109 -6.85 -16.44 4.64
C LEU A 109 -5.36 -16.61 4.33
N MET A 110 -4.47 -16.03 5.14
CA MET A 110 -3.01 -16.14 4.96
C MET A 110 -2.54 -17.59 5.02
N SER A 111 -3.12 -18.38 5.93
CA SER A 111 -2.82 -19.82 6.05
C SER A 111 -3.29 -20.63 4.83
N ARG A 112 -4.42 -20.26 4.22
CA ARG A 112 -4.87 -20.84 2.95
C ARG A 112 -3.94 -20.44 1.79
N ARG A 113 -3.55 -19.17 1.70
CA ARG A 113 -2.61 -18.67 0.67
C ARG A 113 -1.24 -19.34 0.74
N ARG A 114 -0.66 -19.52 1.95
CA ARG A 114 0.60 -20.27 2.15
C ARG A 114 0.54 -21.67 1.57
N ARG A 115 -0.56 -22.41 1.83
CA ARG A 115 -0.79 -23.76 1.31
C ARG A 115 -0.93 -23.78 -0.21
N GLN A 116 -1.72 -22.86 -0.76
CA GLN A 116 -1.95 -22.73 -2.20
C GLN A 116 -0.66 -22.38 -2.97
N ASN A 117 0.14 -21.46 -2.44
CA ASN A 117 1.41 -21.04 -3.04
C ASN A 117 2.57 -21.99 -2.72
N ALA A 118 2.33 -23.08 -1.98
CA ALA A 118 3.32 -24.11 -1.68
C ALA A 118 4.63 -23.58 -1.07
N VAL A 119 4.57 -22.50 -0.26
CA VAL A 119 5.73 -21.77 0.27
C VAL A 119 6.77 -22.69 0.95
N ASN A 120 6.30 -23.77 1.59
CA ASN A 120 7.11 -24.72 2.36
C ASN A 120 7.09 -26.16 1.81
N ARG A 121 6.69 -26.40 0.55
CA ARG A 121 6.76 -27.76 -0.02
C ARG A 121 8.22 -28.17 -0.21
N GLY A 122 8.73 -28.99 0.71
CA GLY A 122 10.14 -29.45 0.77
C GLY A 122 10.69 -29.53 2.20
N SER A 123 10.09 -28.81 3.15
CA SER A 123 10.41 -28.86 4.58
C SER A 123 9.39 -29.76 5.28
N ALA A 124 9.73 -31.03 5.49
CA ALA A 124 8.83 -31.94 6.19
C ALA A 124 8.61 -31.47 7.64
N VAL A 125 7.39 -31.01 7.95
CA VAL A 125 6.80 -31.17 9.27
C VAL A 125 5.51 -31.94 9.05
N SER A 126 5.55 -33.20 9.47
CA SER A 126 4.40 -34.07 9.66
C SER A 126 3.37 -33.36 10.53
N ASP A 127 2.14 -33.22 10.02
CA ASP A 127 0.91 -33.37 10.81
C ASP A 127 -0.27 -33.62 9.82
N LEU A 128 -0.57 -34.92 9.69
CA LEU A 128 -1.89 -35.58 9.71
C LEU A 128 -3.05 -34.78 9.06
N VAL A 129 -3.61 -35.19 7.91
CA VAL A 129 -4.55 -36.33 7.77
C VAL A 129 -5.44 -36.51 9.01
N GLU A 130 -6.49 -35.70 9.11
CA GLU A 130 -7.81 -36.12 9.59
C GLU A 130 -8.81 -34.98 9.33
N GLU A 131 -9.56 -35.11 8.24
CA GLU A 131 -10.95 -34.64 8.07
C GLU A 131 -11.36 -34.91 6.61
N ALA A 132 -11.38 -36.20 6.27
CA ALA A 132 -11.96 -36.68 5.03
C ALA A 132 -12.60 -38.05 5.26
N GLU A 133 -13.44 -38.17 6.30
CA GLU A 133 -14.26 -39.37 6.50
C GLU A 133 -15.44 -39.11 7.47
N SER A 134 -16.34 -38.20 7.12
CA SER A 134 -17.72 -38.25 7.63
C SER A 134 -18.70 -37.52 6.71
N ALA A 135 -19.06 -38.15 5.59
CA ALA A 135 -20.38 -37.98 4.95
C ALA A 135 -20.49 -38.93 3.75
N GLY A 136 -20.58 -40.23 4.03
CA GLY A 136 -21.17 -41.19 3.12
C GLY A 136 -22.67 -41.27 3.38
N ASP A 137 -23.44 -40.84 2.38
CA ASP A 137 -24.75 -41.39 2.00
C ASP A 137 -25.98 -41.14 2.91
N THR A 138 -26.84 -40.23 2.48
CA THR A 138 -28.26 -40.56 2.22
C THR A 138 -28.82 -39.65 1.13
N THR A 139 -29.43 -40.28 0.14
CA THR A 139 -30.26 -39.73 -0.92
C THR A 139 -31.63 -39.27 -0.38
N ASP A 140 -32.16 -38.15 -0.87
CA ASP A 140 -33.41 -38.04 -1.66
C ASP A 140 -34.00 -36.60 -1.64
N ARG A 141 -34.45 -36.16 -2.83
CA ARG A 141 -35.43 -35.12 -3.19
C ARG A 141 -35.59 -33.86 -2.32
N SER A 142 -35.40 -32.68 -2.94
CA SER A 142 -36.47 -32.00 -3.69
C SER A 142 -36.04 -30.60 -4.14
N ILE A 143 -36.37 -30.31 -5.40
CA ILE A 143 -36.25 -29.02 -6.08
C ILE A 143 -37.33 -28.08 -5.56
N SER A 144 -36.95 -26.85 -5.18
CA SER A 144 -37.83 -25.69 -5.38
C SER A 144 -37.00 -24.40 -5.51
N ASP A 145 -37.36 -23.66 -6.56
CA ASP A 145 -36.81 -22.38 -6.99
C ASP A 145 -36.82 -21.29 -5.90
N LYS A 146 -35.79 -20.42 -5.92
CA LYS A 146 -35.99 -18.96 -6.11
C LYS A 146 -34.67 -18.18 -6.22
N GLN A 147 -34.55 -17.50 -7.37
CA GLN A 147 -33.97 -16.17 -7.63
C GLN A 147 -32.50 -15.92 -7.26
N MET A 148 -31.64 -16.15 -8.25
CA MET A 148 -30.40 -15.41 -8.45
C MET A 148 -30.73 -13.99 -8.93
N THR A 149 -30.26 -12.98 -8.21
CA THR A 149 -29.96 -11.65 -8.75
C THR A 149 -28.49 -11.64 -9.15
N GLU A 150 -28.22 -11.66 -10.45
CA GLU A 150 -26.91 -11.41 -11.04
C GLU A 150 -26.63 -9.91 -10.97
N ASP A 151 -25.72 -9.48 -10.09
CA ASP A 151 -24.99 -8.23 -10.27
C ASP A 151 -23.58 -8.59 -10.74
N SER A 152 -23.36 -8.41 -12.03
CA SER A 152 -22.06 -8.51 -12.68
C SER A 152 -21.23 -7.27 -12.36
N GLU A 153 -20.25 -7.40 -11.48
CA GLU A 153 -19.20 -6.38 -11.33
C GLU A 153 -18.23 -6.46 -12.53
N VAL A 154 -18.20 -5.37 -13.29
CA VAL A 154 -17.25 -5.13 -14.37
C VAL A 154 -15.95 -4.66 -13.73
N ASP A 155 -14.88 -5.42 -13.99
CA ASP A 155 -13.50 -5.12 -13.62
C ASP A 155 -13.02 -3.91 -14.45
N GLU A 156 -13.11 -2.69 -13.89
CA GLU A 156 -12.66 -1.46 -14.54
C GLU A 156 -11.24 -1.06 -14.10
N SER A 157 -10.31 -1.38 -15.00
CA SER A 157 -9.10 -0.65 -15.44
C SER A 157 -8.22 0.08 -14.42
N ASP A 158 -6.98 -0.41 -14.33
CA ASP A 158 -5.77 0.32 -13.98
C ASP A 158 -5.65 1.60 -14.83
N ILE A 159 -5.82 2.77 -14.20
CA ILE A 159 -5.45 4.07 -14.75
C ILE A 159 -4.21 4.52 -13.96
N ASP A 160 -3.06 4.53 -14.64
CA ASP A 160 -1.79 5.00 -14.10
C ASP A 160 -1.68 6.54 -14.19
N GLU A 161 -0.92 7.08 -13.25
CA GLU A 161 -0.39 8.45 -13.25
C GLU A 161 0.80 8.50 -14.23
N ASP A 162 0.68 9.28 -15.29
CA ASP A 162 1.72 9.47 -16.31
C ASP A 162 2.90 10.31 -15.77
N ASP A 163 4.08 9.71 -15.73
CA ASP A 163 5.36 10.41 -15.60
C ASP A 163 5.65 11.23 -16.87
N SER A 164 5.50 12.55 -16.79
CA SER A 164 5.95 13.47 -17.83
C SER A 164 7.42 13.83 -17.60
N ASP A 165 8.34 13.24 -18.38
CA ASP A 165 9.73 13.68 -18.42
C ASP A 165 10.15 14.17 -19.82
N MET A 166 10.86 15.30 -19.77
CA MET A 166 11.27 16.19 -20.86
C MET A 166 12.23 15.52 -21.85
N ALA A 167 11.95 15.65 -23.15
CA ALA A 167 12.84 15.25 -24.23
C ALA A 167 13.85 16.36 -24.59
N GLY A 168 15.13 16.11 -24.32
CA GLY A 168 16.28 16.80 -24.92
C GLY A 168 16.76 16.07 -26.18
N ALA A 169 17.09 16.85 -27.22
CA ALA A 169 17.46 16.38 -28.55
C ALA A 169 18.81 15.64 -28.62
N GLY A 170 18.95 14.67 -29.53
CA GLY A 170 20.27 14.09 -29.85
C GLY A 170 20.32 12.85 -30.75
N GLN A 171 20.15 13.05 -32.07
CA GLN A 171 20.82 12.38 -33.20
C GLN A 171 20.83 10.84 -33.35
N SER A 172 20.18 10.43 -34.45
CA SER A 172 20.22 9.16 -35.17
C SER A 172 21.62 8.68 -35.56
N LYS A 173 21.96 7.42 -35.22
CA LYS A 173 22.94 6.59 -35.96
C LYS A 173 22.55 5.11 -36.01
N LYS A 174 22.11 4.73 -37.21
CA LYS A 174 22.21 3.46 -37.97
C LYS A 174 22.57 2.14 -37.25
N ASN A 175 21.67 1.19 -37.46
CA ASN A 175 21.84 -0.27 -37.36
C ASN A 175 23.07 -0.80 -38.08
N THR A 176 23.79 -1.71 -37.42
CA THR A 176 24.57 -2.77 -38.05
C THR A 176 24.33 -4.08 -37.30
N ASN A 177 23.78 -5.07 -38.01
CA ASN A 177 23.62 -6.44 -37.58
C ASN A 177 24.98 -7.07 -37.24
N GLY A 178 25.13 -7.56 -36.02
CA GLY A 178 26.24 -8.41 -35.60
C GLY A 178 25.68 -9.61 -34.85
N THR A 179 25.77 -10.78 -35.49
CA THR A 179 25.50 -12.10 -34.91
C THR A 179 26.41 -12.31 -33.70
N LEU A 180 25.85 -12.41 -32.50
CA LEU A 180 26.60 -12.71 -31.28
C LEU A 180 26.23 -14.11 -30.80
N GLU A 181 27.24 -14.96 -30.81
CA GLU A 181 27.24 -16.34 -30.35
C GLU A 181 26.80 -16.43 -28.88
N SER A 182 25.86 -17.36 -28.62
CA SER A 182 25.42 -17.72 -27.29
C SER A 182 26.55 -18.44 -26.55
N THR A 183 27.34 -17.68 -25.80
CA THR A 183 28.21 -18.25 -24.77
C THR A 183 27.35 -18.50 -23.52
N VAL A 184 27.04 -19.78 -23.28
CA VAL A 184 26.46 -20.26 -22.04
C VAL A 184 27.44 -19.89 -20.93
N ARG A 185 27.15 -18.83 -20.17
CA ARG A 185 27.88 -18.52 -18.94
C ARG A 185 27.45 -19.56 -17.90
N GLU A 186 28.40 -20.38 -17.50
CA GLU A 186 28.25 -21.25 -16.34
C GLU A 186 27.96 -20.40 -15.10
N SER A 187 26.97 -20.84 -14.32
CA SER A 187 26.50 -20.21 -13.09
C SER A 187 27.63 -20.03 -12.07
N PRO A 188 27.79 -18.83 -11.47
CA PRO A 188 28.71 -18.65 -10.35
C PRO A 188 28.29 -19.52 -9.15
N SER A 189 29.33 -20.06 -8.52
CA SER A 189 29.39 -21.08 -7.47
C SER A 189 28.43 -20.92 -6.29
N GLU A 190 28.03 -22.09 -5.76
CA GLU A 190 27.25 -22.34 -4.55
C GLU A 190 27.52 -21.38 -3.38
N VAL A 191 26.50 -20.61 -3.01
CA VAL A 191 26.28 -20.21 -1.63
C VAL A 191 25.00 -20.90 -1.19
N ALA A 192 25.15 -22.06 -0.53
CA ALA A 192 24.02 -22.74 0.12
C ALA A 192 23.35 -21.76 1.10
N LEU A 193 22.13 -21.26 0.87
CA LEU A 193 20.81 -21.88 0.65
C LEU A 193 20.14 -22.13 2.00
N ASP A 194 19.04 -21.40 2.24
CA ASP A 194 17.87 -21.88 2.96
C ASP A 194 17.99 -23.33 3.46
N ASN A 195 18.12 -23.52 4.78
CA ASN A 195 18.29 -24.83 5.43
C ASN A 195 17.04 -25.73 5.33
N GLY A 196 16.15 -25.48 4.36
CA GLY A 196 14.78 -26.00 4.35
C GLY A 196 14.00 -25.49 5.56
N GLU A 197 14.22 -24.24 5.99
CA GLU A 197 13.50 -23.70 7.14
C GLU A 197 12.08 -23.29 6.71
N VAL A 198 11.09 -23.76 7.47
CA VAL A 198 9.68 -23.43 7.23
C VAL A 198 9.49 -21.93 7.39
N ASP A 199 8.99 -21.26 6.35
CA ASP A 199 8.56 -19.87 6.44
C ASP A 199 7.08 -19.80 6.84
N LEU A 200 6.85 -19.41 8.09
CA LEU A 200 5.51 -19.27 8.66
C LEU A 200 4.92 -17.87 8.41
N LEU A 201 5.72 -16.91 7.93
CA LEU A 201 5.32 -15.52 7.73
C LEU A 201 4.88 -15.29 6.29
N ALA A 202 5.77 -15.51 5.31
CA ALA A 202 5.50 -15.25 3.90
C ALA A 202 4.35 -16.10 3.37
N THR A 203 3.42 -15.49 2.64
CA THR A 203 2.34 -16.18 1.91
C THR A 203 2.71 -16.46 0.46
N ARG A 204 3.78 -15.82 -0.05
CA ARG A 204 4.45 -16.12 -1.31
C ARG A 204 5.94 -15.88 -1.13
N LEU A 205 6.76 -16.82 -1.58
CA LEU A 205 8.21 -16.71 -1.56
C LEU A 205 8.80 -17.40 -2.80
N ASN A 206 9.34 -16.63 -3.73
CA ASN A 206 10.05 -17.16 -4.88
C ASN A 206 11.51 -17.44 -4.49
N ARG A 207 11.78 -18.68 -4.04
CA ARG A 207 13.11 -19.14 -3.60
C ARG A 207 14.17 -19.16 -4.70
N LYS A 208 13.80 -19.01 -5.99
CA LYS A 208 14.78 -18.82 -7.06
C LYS A 208 15.44 -17.44 -7.02
N VAL A 209 14.69 -16.46 -6.52
CA VAL A 209 15.12 -15.06 -6.35
C VAL A 209 15.59 -14.83 -4.92
N ILE A 210 14.71 -14.98 -3.93
CA ILE A 210 15.05 -14.73 -2.52
C ILE A 210 15.61 -16.01 -1.91
N ARG A 211 16.94 -16.10 -1.83
CA ARG A 211 17.66 -17.29 -1.37
C ARG A 211 18.18 -17.18 0.06
N LEU A 212 18.36 -15.95 0.55
CA LEU A 212 18.95 -15.66 1.84
C LEU A 212 17.91 -15.02 2.76
N MET A 213 17.73 -15.61 3.93
CA MET A 213 16.80 -15.15 4.96
C MET A 213 17.36 -15.51 6.34
N GLN A 214 16.88 -14.84 7.38
CA GLN A 214 17.17 -15.22 8.76
C GLN A 214 16.01 -14.92 9.70
N ASN A 215 15.89 -15.76 10.74
CA ASN A 215 15.04 -15.53 11.90
C ASN A 215 15.82 -14.79 12.97
N LEU A 216 15.21 -13.76 13.55
CA LEU A 216 15.80 -12.87 14.53
C LEU A 216 14.80 -12.65 15.68
N SER A 217 15.31 -12.15 16.79
CA SER A 217 14.50 -11.64 17.89
C SER A 217 15.08 -10.31 18.32
N PHE A 218 14.21 -9.30 18.38
CA PHE A 218 14.56 -7.95 18.80
C PHE A 218 13.64 -7.56 19.93
N GLY A 219 14.20 -7.55 21.13
CA GLY A 219 13.39 -7.50 22.32
C GLY A 219 12.26 -8.55 22.29
N ARG A 220 11.01 -8.13 22.49
CA ARG A 220 9.83 -9.01 22.45
C ARG A 220 9.32 -9.36 21.06
N TYR A 221 9.85 -8.72 20.02
CA TYR A 221 9.45 -9.00 18.64
C TYR A 221 10.18 -10.23 18.13
N THR A 222 9.43 -11.14 17.52
CA THR A 222 10.03 -12.08 16.57
C THR A 222 10.20 -11.34 15.25
N ALA A 223 11.33 -11.54 14.57
CA ALA A 223 11.59 -10.88 13.31
C ALA A 223 12.07 -11.85 12.23
N ARG A 224 11.63 -11.59 11.00
CA ARG A 224 12.08 -12.32 9.82
C ARG A 224 12.68 -11.35 8.85
N GLN A 225 13.90 -11.63 8.41
CA GLN A 225 14.62 -10.80 7.45
C GLN A 225 14.79 -11.55 6.13
N TYR A 226 14.42 -10.90 5.03
CA TYR A 226 14.56 -11.35 3.65
C TYR A 226 15.60 -10.50 2.95
N PHE A 227 16.55 -11.11 2.25
CA PHE A 227 17.55 -10.37 1.48
C PHE A 227 17.20 -10.40 -0.01
N LEU A 228 17.10 -9.22 -0.60
CA LEU A 228 16.74 -9.05 -2.01
C LEU A 228 18.03 -8.96 -2.83
N PRO A 229 18.15 -9.71 -3.94
CA PRO A 229 19.33 -9.66 -4.80
C PRO A 229 19.14 -8.81 -6.07
N ASP A 230 20.24 -8.53 -6.77
CA ASP A 230 20.22 -8.13 -8.19
C ASP A 230 20.22 -9.35 -9.14
N ILE A 231 20.38 -9.09 -10.44
CA ILE A 231 20.43 -10.12 -11.49
C ILE A 231 21.60 -11.11 -11.32
N ASP A 232 22.73 -10.64 -10.79
CA ASP A 232 23.93 -11.44 -10.59
C ASP A 232 23.87 -12.23 -9.27
N GLY A 233 22.83 -12.02 -8.47
CA GLY A 233 22.62 -12.67 -7.17
C GLY A 233 23.28 -11.92 -6.01
N ASN A 234 23.86 -10.74 -6.24
CA ASN A 234 24.44 -9.92 -5.18
C ASN A 234 23.34 -9.34 -4.30
N ILE A 235 23.55 -9.32 -2.98
CA ILE A 235 22.58 -8.76 -2.06
C ILE A 235 22.60 -7.23 -2.14
N ILE A 236 21.47 -6.65 -2.54
CA ILE A 236 21.29 -5.19 -2.69
C ILE A 236 20.58 -4.54 -1.50
N GLY A 237 20.01 -5.36 -0.62
CA GLY A 237 19.32 -4.89 0.56
C GLY A 237 18.50 -5.96 1.27
N SER A 238 17.75 -5.54 2.27
CA SER A 238 16.94 -6.41 3.13
C SER A 238 15.58 -5.82 3.45
N LEU A 239 14.58 -6.68 3.60
CA LEU A 239 13.30 -6.42 4.24
C LEU A 239 13.24 -7.17 5.58
N THR A 240 13.15 -6.46 6.69
CA THR A 240 12.97 -7.02 8.03
C THR A 240 11.55 -6.77 8.51
N LEU A 241 10.84 -7.82 8.91
CA LEU A 241 9.49 -7.75 9.47
C LEU A 241 9.54 -8.10 10.95
N PHE A 242 9.09 -7.19 11.80
CA PHE A 242 8.93 -7.36 13.23
C PHE A 242 7.47 -7.71 13.51
N THR A 243 7.24 -8.93 13.97
CA THR A 243 5.89 -9.43 14.29
C THR A 243 5.57 -9.11 15.74
N SER A 244 4.48 -8.37 15.95
CA SER A 244 3.98 -8.04 17.27
C SER A 244 3.20 -9.21 17.89
N ASN A 245 2.81 -9.05 19.15
CA ASN A 245 1.97 -9.99 19.87
C ASN A 245 1.02 -9.23 20.83
N PRO A 246 -0.01 -9.90 21.37
CA PRO A 246 -0.98 -9.26 22.26
C PRO A 246 -0.33 -8.57 23.48
N GLN A 247 0.76 -9.12 24.02
CA GLN A 247 1.47 -8.54 25.15
C GLN A 247 2.10 -7.21 24.78
N ILE A 248 2.80 -7.12 23.64
CA ILE A 248 3.37 -5.86 23.11
C ILE A 248 2.26 -4.84 22.85
N ASN A 249 1.18 -5.28 22.21
CA ASN A 249 0.07 -4.42 21.79
C ASN A 249 -0.61 -3.74 22.99
N ALA A 250 -0.78 -4.46 24.09
CA ALA A 250 -1.47 -4.01 25.30
C ALA A 250 -0.60 -3.24 26.31
N MET A 251 0.71 -3.08 26.06
CA MET A 251 1.56 -2.26 26.93
C MET A 251 1.10 -0.81 26.95
N ALA A 252 1.36 -0.10 28.05
CA ALA A 252 1.11 1.33 28.12
C ALA A 252 1.90 2.06 27.01
N ASN A 253 1.22 2.90 26.24
CA ASN A 253 1.75 3.53 25.01
C ASN A 253 2.13 2.52 23.91
N GLY A 254 1.58 1.31 23.98
CA GLY A 254 1.69 0.25 23.00
C GLY A 254 0.82 0.51 21.76
N PRO A 255 0.91 -0.35 20.73
CA PRO A 255 0.11 -0.28 19.52
C PRO A 255 -1.39 -0.03 19.72
N ASN A 256 -2.02 -0.62 20.76
CA ASN A 256 -3.44 -0.37 21.06
C ASN A 256 -3.68 1.12 21.40
N ASP A 257 -2.88 1.67 22.31
CA ASP A 257 -2.99 3.07 22.73
C ASP A 257 -2.69 4.03 21.57
N LEU A 258 -1.66 3.73 20.76
CA LEU A 258 -1.31 4.55 19.60
C LEU A 258 -2.45 4.56 18.57
N TYR A 259 -3.06 3.39 18.28
CA TYR A 259 -4.19 3.29 17.37
C TYR A 259 -5.38 4.11 17.87
N ARG A 260 -5.78 3.95 19.15
CA ARG A 260 -6.90 4.68 19.75
C ARG A 260 -6.69 6.19 19.74
N GLN A 261 -5.45 6.65 19.96
CA GLN A 261 -5.11 8.06 19.86
C GLN A 261 -5.26 8.59 18.42
N LEU A 262 -4.78 7.85 17.41
CA LEU A 262 -4.88 8.25 16.00
C LEU A 262 -6.34 8.29 15.48
N GLU A 263 -7.24 7.50 16.04
CA GLU A 263 -8.65 7.54 15.67
C GLU A 263 -9.35 8.84 16.13
N LEU A 264 -8.91 9.37 17.27
CA LEU A 264 -9.58 10.48 17.96
C LEU A 264 -8.91 11.83 17.71
N LEU A 265 -7.58 11.86 17.58
CA LEU A 265 -6.83 13.09 17.40
C LEU A 265 -6.87 13.56 15.95
N ASP A 266 -7.18 14.84 15.76
CA ASP A 266 -6.97 15.48 14.45
C ASP A 266 -5.48 15.78 14.25
N ILE A 267 -4.79 14.84 13.61
CA ILE A 267 -3.38 15.03 13.24
C ILE A 267 -3.22 15.82 11.92
N GLY A 268 -4.30 16.14 11.22
CA GLY A 268 -4.29 16.86 9.94
C GLY A 268 -4.37 15.97 8.69
N LEU A 269 -4.85 14.73 8.82
CA LEU A 269 -4.98 13.80 7.70
C LEU A 269 -5.90 14.36 6.58
N ARG A 270 -5.37 14.41 5.36
CA ARG A 270 -6.08 14.87 4.17
C ARG A 270 -5.70 14.08 2.91
N ARG A 271 -6.62 13.99 1.95
CA ARG A 271 -6.30 13.54 0.60
C ARG A 271 -5.52 14.62 -0.14
N ASN A 272 -4.64 14.20 -1.05
CA ASN A 272 -3.86 15.13 -1.86
C ASN A 272 -4.01 14.82 -3.36
N PRO A 273 -3.77 15.82 -4.23
CA PRO A 273 -3.80 15.64 -5.68
C PRO A 273 -2.79 14.59 -6.14
N ALA A 274 -3.25 13.54 -6.79
CA ALA A 274 -2.41 12.44 -7.31
C ALA A 274 -2.35 12.43 -8.84
N ALA A 275 -3.40 12.91 -9.52
CA ALA A 275 -3.44 13.01 -10.99
C ALA A 275 -3.94 14.37 -11.46
N ILE A 276 -3.34 14.90 -12.54
CA ILE A 276 -3.77 16.14 -13.23
C ILE A 276 -3.96 17.32 -12.25
N VAL A 277 -2.91 17.60 -11.47
CA VAL A 277 -2.91 18.59 -10.38
C VAL A 277 -3.38 19.96 -10.88
N GLY A 278 -4.32 20.58 -10.16
CA GLY A 278 -4.88 21.89 -10.49
C GLY A 278 -5.94 21.90 -11.60
N HIS A 279 -6.31 20.74 -12.15
CA HIS A 279 -7.34 20.62 -13.19
C HIS A 279 -8.72 20.26 -12.63
N LYS A 280 -9.78 20.46 -13.42
CA LYS A 280 -11.16 20.09 -13.03
C LYS A 280 -11.38 18.58 -12.86
N LEU A 281 -10.46 17.77 -13.38
CA LEU A 281 -10.45 16.32 -13.29
C LEU A 281 -9.32 15.82 -12.37
N GLU A 282 -8.87 16.67 -11.44
CA GLU A 282 -7.83 16.33 -10.48
C GLU A 282 -8.22 15.07 -9.69
N GLY A 283 -7.44 14.02 -9.86
CA GLY A 283 -7.55 12.79 -9.08
C GLY A 283 -6.91 13.00 -7.72
N LEU A 284 -7.53 12.46 -6.68
CA LEU A 284 -7.01 12.50 -5.32
C LEU A 284 -6.49 11.14 -4.88
N THR A 285 -5.52 11.12 -3.98
CA THR A 285 -5.13 9.92 -3.25
C THR A 285 -6.35 9.26 -2.62
N ARG A 286 -6.39 7.92 -2.62
CA ARG A 286 -7.47 7.17 -1.96
C ARG A 286 -7.37 7.28 -0.44
N HIS A 287 -6.17 7.05 0.08
CA HIS A 287 -5.83 7.24 1.48
C HIS A 287 -5.68 8.73 1.85
N PHE A 288 -5.75 9.01 3.15
CA PHE A 288 -5.49 10.32 3.72
C PHE A 288 -4.07 10.35 4.29
N GLN A 289 -3.40 11.49 4.22
CA GLN A 289 -2.02 11.61 4.67
C GLN A 289 -1.70 12.94 5.35
N GLN A 290 -0.70 12.91 6.23
CA GLN A 290 -0.05 14.06 6.85
C GLN A 290 1.43 13.74 7.03
N ASN A 291 2.30 14.61 6.53
CA ASN A 291 3.74 14.49 6.75
C ASN A 291 4.16 15.27 8.00
N PHE A 292 5.08 14.70 8.77
CA PHE A 292 5.77 15.35 9.88
C PHE A 292 7.28 15.28 9.64
N GLY A 293 8.00 16.33 10.02
CA GLY A 293 9.44 16.37 9.87
C GLY A 293 9.90 17.00 8.55
N ALA A 294 11.10 16.62 8.12
CA ALA A 294 11.75 17.11 6.92
C ALA A 294 10.86 16.90 5.69
N ARG A 295 10.67 17.97 4.90
CA ARG A 295 9.88 17.92 3.67
C ARG A 295 10.75 17.47 2.50
N TYR A 296 10.18 16.68 1.61
CA TYR A 296 10.70 16.42 0.27
C TYR A 296 9.56 16.38 -0.75
N LYS A 297 9.88 16.31 -2.04
CA LYS A 297 8.89 16.14 -3.10
C LYS A 297 8.65 14.65 -3.35
N PHE A 298 7.59 14.11 -2.75
CA PHE A 298 6.98 12.85 -3.18
C PHE A 298 6.15 13.11 -4.46
N GLY A 299 5.74 12.08 -5.20
CA GLY A 299 4.90 12.20 -6.42
C GLY A 299 3.64 13.09 -6.26
N VAL A 300 3.27 13.40 -5.02
CA VAL A 300 2.34 14.45 -4.63
C VAL A 300 2.99 15.44 -3.66
N SER A 301 2.86 16.75 -3.90
CA SER A 301 3.34 17.79 -2.96
C SER A 301 2.48 17.79 -1.68
N VAL A 302 3.03 17.23 -0.59
CA VAL A 302 2.39 17.21 0.74
C VAL A 302 2.87 18.40 1.58
N GLN A 303 1.95 19.07 2.27
CA GLN A 303 2.31 20.02 3.33
C GLN A 303 2.90 19.25 4.52
N SER A 304 4.13 19.59 4.93
CA SER A 304 4.78 19.00 6.10
C SER A 304 4.68 19.92 7.32
N LYS A 305 4.28 19.35 8.46
CA LYS A 305 4.39 19.97 9.79
C LYS A 305 5.77 19.65 10.36
N GLY A 306 6.33 20.52 11.20
CA GLY A 306 7.54 20.18 11.95
C GLY A 306 7.28 19.11 13.00
N PHE A 307 8.33 18.43 13.49
CA PHE A 307 8.19 17.51 14.62
C PHE A 307 7.87 18.22 15.94
N ASP A 308 8.16 19.52 16.05
CA ASP A 308 7.73 20.39 17.14
C ASP A 308 6.20 20.59 17.18
N GLU A 309 5.54 20.46 16.04
CA GLU A 309 4.08 20.47 15.91
C GLU A 309 3.45 19.07 15.99
N ALA A 310 4.27 18.02 16.05
CA ALA A 310 3.77 16.64 16.03
C ALA A 310 3.20 16.23 17.40
N PRO A 311 2.00 15.62 17.44
CA PRO A 311 1.44 15.11 18.69
C PRO A 311 2.28 13.94 19.22
N GLU A 312 2.22 13.67 20.53
CA GLU A 312 3.04 12.63 21.17
C GLU A 312 2.93 11.26 20.50
N VAL A 313 1.74 10.89 20.02
CA VAL A 313 1.50 9.62 19.31
C VAL A 313 2.41 9.45 18.09
N ILE A 314 2.68 10.53 17.35
CA ILE A 314 3.57 10.54 16.19
C ILE A 314 5.02 10.41 16.64
N LEU A 315 5.43 11.16 17.67
CA LEU A 315 6.80 11.10 18.19
C LEU A 315 7.13 9.73 18.83
N ARG A 316 6.16 9.11 19.52
CA ARG A 316 6.32 7.75 20.06
C ARG A 316 6.49 6.72 18.95
N ALA A 317 5.73 6.83 17.87
CA ALA A 317 5.90 5.99 16.69
C ALA A 317 7.27 6.21 16.03
N LEU A 318 7.72 7.46 15.91
CA LEU A 318 9.05 7.81 15.40
C LEU A 318 10.17 7.12 16.21
N HIS A 319 10.15 7.23 17.54
CA HIS A 319 11.16 6.60 18.40
C HIS A 319 11.14 5.06 18.29
N ARG A 320 9.94 4.47 18.19
CA ARG A 320 9.78 3.03 17.96
C ARG A 320 10.40 2.60 16.62
N LEU A 321 10.15 3.36 15.55
CA LEU A 321 10.69 3.06 14.23
C LEU A 321 12.19 3.32 14.14
N ARG A 322 12.73 4.34 14.81
CA ARG A 322 14.18 4.55 14.92
C ARG A 322 14.89 3.33 15.53
N TRP A 323 14.35 2.79 16.62
CA TRP A 323 14.87 1.56 17.23
C TRP A 323 14.80 0.36 16.28
N ALA A 324 13.67 0.16 15.60
CA ALA A 324 13.52 -0.94 14.64
C ALA A 324 14.50 -0.80 13.46
N GLY A 325 14.63 0.42 12.92
CA GLY A 325 15.56 0.76 11.85
C GLY A 325 17.01 0.47 12.23
N GLN A 326 17.48 1.00 13.35
CA GLN A 326 18.82 0.75 13.89
C GLN A 326 19.09 -0.76 14.09
N SER A 327 18.12 -1.47 14.68
CA SER A 327 18.23 -2.91 14.96
C SER A 327 18.34 -3.74 13.67
N ALA A 328 17.51 -3.44 12.68
CA ALA A 328 17.50 -4.12 11.39
C ALA A 328 18.78 -3.85 10.58
N VAL A 329 19.23 -2.60 10.49
CA VAL A 329 20.46 -2.23 9.77
C VAL A 329 21.69 -2.91 10.37
N LYS A 330 21.77 -2.95 11.72
CA LYS A 330 22.82 -3.68 12.42
C LYS A 330 22.81 -5.17 12.08
N ALA A 331 21.64 -5.81 12.07
CA ALA A 331 21.52 -7.23 11.71
C ALA A 331 21.87 -7.50 10.24
N THR A 332 21.47 -6.62 9.32
CA THR A 332 21.88 -6.67 7.90
C THR A 332 23.39 -6.59 7.78
N THR A 333 24.01 -5.60 8.40
CA THR A 333 25.47 -5.41 8.38
C THR A 333 26.20 -6.63 8.91
N GLN A 334 25.74 -7.19 10.04
CA GLN A 334 26.34 -8.39 10.62
C GLN A 334 26.23 -9.60 9.68
N MET A 335 25.07 -9.81 9.05
CA MET A 335 24.84 -10.93 8.14
C MET A 335 25.69 -10.86 6.86
N LEU A 336 25.97 -9.64 6.40
CA LEU A 336 26.75 -9.40 5.19
C LEU A 336 28.25 -9.20 5.47
N THR A 337 28.67 -9.16 6.73
CA THR A 337 30.08 -9.01 7.09
C THR A 337 30.91 -10.15 6.49
N GLY A 338 31.95 -9.78 5.73
CA GLY A 338 32.84 -10.73 5.06
C GLY A 338 32.29 -11.36 3.78
N ARG A 339 31.10 -10.98 3.31
CA ARG A 339 30.55 -11.38 2.01
C ARG A 339 30.92 -10.36 0.93
N ASP A 340 31.18 -10.85 -0.27
CA ASP A 340 31.20 -9.99 -1.45
C ASP A 340 29.74 -9.77 -1.89
N CYS A 341 29.29 -8.52 -1.85
CA CYS A 341 27.93 -8.11 -2.22
C CYS A 341 27.92 -7.14 -3.41
N GLY A 342 29.05 -7.00 -4.10
CA GLY A 342 29.16 -6.15 -5.28
C GLY A 342 28.95 -4.65 -5.01
N PRO A 343 28.83 -3.84 -6.08
CA PRO A 343 28.80 -2.38 -5.98
C PRO A 343 27.49 -1.81 -5.42
N ASN A 344 26.41 -2.59 -5.45
CA ASN A 344 25.09 -2.18 -4.99
C ASN A 344 24.76 -2.68 -3.57
N ALA A 345 25.77 -3.13 -2.82
CA ALA A 345 25.62 -3.60 -1.46
C ALA A 345 24.92 -2.54 -0.58
N PRO A 346 24.02 -2.95 0.33
CA PRO A 346 23.39 -2.00 1.23
C PRO A 346 24.44 -1.33 2.14
N PRO A 347 24.30 -0.03 2.43
CA PRO A 347 25.27 0.69 3.25
C PRO A 347 25.24 0.18 4.70
N THR A 348 26.38 0.23 5.39
CA THR A 348 26.46 -0.26 6.78
C THR A 348 26.09 0.81 7.82
N GLU A 349 26.07 2.07 7.41
CA GLU A 349 25.72 3.19 8.28
C GLU A 349 24.22 3.25 8.55
N THR A 350 23.88 3.56 9.81
CA THR A 350 22.50 3.92 10.14
C THR A 350 22.36 5.44 10.13
N LYS A 351 21.46 5.95 9.30
CA LYS A 351 20.99 7.34 9.38
C LYS A 351 19.69 7.38 10.20
N ASP A 352 19.61 8.30 11.15
CA ASP A 352 18.39 8.51 11.92
C ASP A 352 17.28 9.11 11.06
N PHE A 353 16.03 8.74 11.35
CA PHE A 353 14.88 9.30 10.66
C PHE A 353 14.62 10.75 11.05
N ASN A 354 14.33 11.58 10.07
CA ASN A 354 13.96 12.98 10.23
C ASN A 354 12.61 13.31 9.55
N GLU A 355 11.89 12.31 9.05
CA GLU A 355 10.55 12.41 8.49
C GLU A 355 9.68 11.25 9.01
N LEU A 356 8.39 11.51 9.15
CA LEU A 356 7.34 10.52 9.37
C LEU A 356 6.08 10.89 8.59
N LEU A 357 5.74 10.07 7.60
CA LEU A 357 4.48 10.12 6.87
C LEU A 357 3.41 9.29 7.58
N ALA A 358 2.35 9.94 8.05
CA ALA A 358 1.18 9.27 8.60
C ALA A 358 0.12 9.08 7.52
N LEU A 359 -0.31 7.84 7.31
CA LEU A 359 -1.35 7.46 6.37
C LEU A 359 -2.56 6.88 7.11
N GLY A 360 -3.76 7.38 6.81
CA GLY A 360 -5.04 6.83 7.25
C GLY A 360 -5.78 6.18 6.09
N PHE A 361 -6.15 4.91 6.27
CA PHE A 361 -6.89 4.11 5.32
C PHE A 361 -8.30 3.85 5.86
N MET A 362 -9.29 4.14 5.03
CA MET A 362 -10.64 3.65 5.19
C MET A 362 -10.85 2.41 4.31
N GLU A 363 -12.01 1.77 4.41
CA GLU A 363 -12.36 0.60 3.62
C GLU A 363 -12.11 0.83 2.12
N ASP A 364 -11.60 -0.21 1.47
CA ASP A 364 -11.15 -0.26 0.08
C ASP A 364 -9.93 0.59 -0.27
N ASP A 365 -9.46 1.51 0.58
CA ASP A 365 -8.27 2.32 0.27
C ASP A 365 -7.06 1.41 0.09
N ARG A 366 -6.21 1.73 -0.90
CA ARG A 366 -5.01 0.94 -1.22
C ARG A 366 -3.94 1.83 -1.82
N ILE A 367 -2.71 1.32 -1.82
CA ILE A 367 -1.61 1.90 -2.59
C ILE A 367 -1.15 0.84 -3.58
N ASN A 368 -1.18 1.21 -4.86
CA ASN A 368 -0.72 0.35 -5.94
C ASN A 368 0.80 0.17 -5.89
N TYR A 369 1.36 -0.58 -6.84
CA TYR A 369 2.81 -0.79 -6.88
C TYR A 369 3.53 0.54 -7.09
N HIS A 370 4.50 0.81 -6.22
CA HIS A 370 5.36 1.99 -6.22
C HIS A 370 6.72 1.63 -5.58
N ASP A 371 7.61 2.60 -5.52
CA ASP A 371 8.87 2.52 -4.79
C ASP A 371 9.11 3.85 -4.04
N ASP A 372 9.92 3.82 -2.99
CA ASP A 372 10.40 5.01 -2.26
C ASP A 372 11.73 5.51 -2.87
N GLY A 373 11.84 5.52 -4.20
CA GLY A 373 13.08 5.82 -4.93
C GLY A 373 13.41 7.30 -5.06
N GLU A 374 12.83 8.18 -4.23
CA GLU A 374 13.04 9.62 -4.38
C GLU A 374 14.50 10.00 -4.13
N LYS A 375 14.96 10.98 -4.90
CA LYS A 375 16.37 11.37 -4.96
C LYS A 375 16.92 11.72 -3.57
N GLU A 376 16.17 12.46 -2.78
CA GLU A 376 16.53 12.94 -1.44
C GLU A 376 16.44 11.86 -0.37
N LEU A 377 15.88 10.69 -0.65
CA LEU A 377 15.66 9.64 0.34
C LEU A 377 16.98 8.94 0.74
N GLY A 378 17.09 8.63 2.03
CA GLY A 378 18.16 7.85 2.64
C GLY A 378 17.99 6.35 2.40
N PRO A 379 18.92 5.49 2.84
CA PRO A 379 18.92 4.08 2.46
C PRO A 379 17.88 3.22 3.18
N THR A 380 17.18 3.77 4.18
CA THR A 380 16.32 3.00 5.08
C THR A 380 14.93 3.62 5.14
N VAL A 381 13.93 2.77 5.01
CA VAL A 381 12.51 3.07 5.24
C VAL A 381 12.01 2.15 6.33
N ALA A 382 11.28 2.67 7.31
CA ALA A 382 10.63 1.85 8.33
C ALA A 382 9.16 2.22 8.45
N ALA A 383 8.27 1.25 8.64
CA ALA A 383 6.85 1.53 8.83
C ALA A 383 6.22 0.73 9.97
N LEU A 384 5.30 1.36 10.70
CA LEU A 384 4.47 0.76 11.75
C LEU A 384 3.04 0.61 11.23
N SER A 385 2.47 -0.59 11.36
CA SER A 385 1.10 -0.89 10.96
C SER A 385 0.18 -0.91 12.19
N LEU A 386 -0.93 -0.16 12.16
CA LEU A 386 -1.90 -0.08 13.26
C LEU A 386 -3.32 -0.27 12.73
N GLY A 387 -4.15 -1.02 13.45
CA GLY A 387 -5.53 -1.32 13.07
C GLY A 387 -5.64 -2.53 12.15
N SER A 388 -6.56 -2.47 11.18
CA SER A 388 -6.87 -3.59 10.29
C SER A 388 -5.64 -4.14 9.56
N PRO A 389 -5.57 -5.46 9.32
CA PRO A 389 -4.41 -6.09 8.70
C PRO A 389 -4.26 -5.71 7.23
N SER A 390 -3.07 -5.93 6.68
CA SER A 390 -2.75 -5.67 5.27
C SER A 390 -1.77 -6.70 4.73
N VAL A 391 -1.68 -6.76 3.40
CA VAL A 391 -0.69 -7.58 2.69
C VAL A 391 0.26 -6.67 1.94
N MET A 392 1.56 -6.88 2.15
CA MET A 392 2.61 -6.23 1.38
C MET A 392 3.16 -7.20 0.34
N ARG A 393 3.33 -6.73 -0.90
CA ARG A 393 3.84 -7.51 -2.04
C ARG A 393 5.02 -6.83 -2.66
N PHE A 394 6.01 -7.61 -3.05
CA PHE A 394 7.15 -7.16 -3.85
C PHE A 394 7.17 -7.89 -5.18
N ARG A 395 7.43 -7.13 -6.25
CA ARG A 395 7.74 -7.67 -7.57
C ARG A 395 8.95 -6.93 -8.16
N PRO A 396 9.76 -7.58 -9.01
CA PRO A 396 10.79 -6.88 -9.75
C PRO A 396 10.16 -5.87 -10.72
N LYS A 397 10.85 -4.75 -10.96
CA LYS A 397 10.51 -3.82 -12.04
C LYS A 397 10.83 -4.45 -13.39
N ILE A 398 10.12 -4.04 -14.44
CA ILE A 398 10.33 -4.56 -15.81
C ILE A 398 11.79 -4.43 -16.26
N LYS A 399 12.44 -3.31 -15.90
CA LYS A 399 13.81 -2.96 -16.28
C LYS A 399 14.90 -3.54 -15.36
N SER A 400 14.53 -4.34 -14.36
CA SER A 400 15.46 -4.86 -13.35
C SER A 400 16.41 -5.96 -13.85
N GLY A 401 16.18 -6.51 -15.04
CA GLY A 401 16.90 -7.68 -15.56
C GLY A 401 16.39 -9.01 -14.97
N LEU A 402 15.83 -9.02 -13.76
CA LEU A 402 15.36 -10.22 -13.04
C LEU A 402 14.23 -11.01 -13.73
N GLY A 403 13.74 -10.55 -14.88
CA GLY A 403 12.69 -11.19 -15.66
C GLY A 403 13.02 -12.59 -16.17
N GLU A 404 14.30 -12.97 -16.22
CA GLU A 404 14.71 -14.34 -16.53
C GLU A 404 14.32 -15.34 -15.42
N PHE A 405 14.27 -14.88 -14.16
CA PHE A 405 13.97 -15.70 -12.99
C PHE A 405 12.50 -15.61 -12.56
N VAL A 406 11.75 -14.65 -13.10
CA VAL A 406 10.38 -14.34 -12.68
C VAL A 406 9.44 -14.30 -13.87
N ALA A 407 8.44 -15.18 -13.85
CA ALA A 407 7.41 -15.21 -14.88
C ALA A 407 6.62 -13.89 -14.92
N LYS A 408 6.18 -13.51 -16.11
CA LYS A 408 5.24 -12.39 -16.30
C LYS A 408 3.82 -12.81 -15.98
N ARG A 409 2.98 -11.85 -15.56
CA ARG A 409 1.53 -12.01 -15.48
C ARG A 409 0.95 -12.27 -16.88
N SER A 410 -0.28 -12.79 -16.94
CA SER A 410 -0.97 -13.15 -18.20
C SER A 410 -1.05 -12.01 -19.22
N ASN A 411 -1.13 -10.76 -18.76
CA ASN A 411 -1.13 -9.57 -19.61
C ASN A 411 0.26 -9.17 -20.16
N GLY A 412 1.33 -9.86 -19.76
CA GLY A 412 2.70 -9.63 -20.21
C GLY A 412 3.34 -8.30 -19.76
N LYS A 413 2.58 -7.43 -19.07
CA LYS A 413 3.04 -6.10 -18.65
C LYS A 413 3.91 -6.14 -17.41
N PHE A 414 3.56 -6.97 -16.43
CA PHE A 414 4.21 -6.98 -15.11
C PHE A 414 4.76 -8.35 -14.75
N PHE A 415 5.76 -8.39 -13.87
CA PHE A 415 6.24 -9.62 -13.27
C PHE A 415 5.30 -10.12 -12.17
N MET A 416 5.32 -11.44 -11.95
CA MET A 416 4.70 -12.05 -10.79
C MET A 416 5.40 -11.59 -9.50
N ASP A 417 4.65 -11.56 -8.40
CA ASP A 417 5.20 -11.24 -7.09
C ASP A 417 6.26 -12.27 -6.67
N VAL A 418 7.35 -11.81 -6.08
CA VAL A 418 8.44 -12.65 -5.56
C VAL A 418 8.37 -12.83 -4.06
N LEU A 419 7.73 -11.89 -3.36
CA LEU A 419 7.50 -11.94 -1.92
C LEU A 419 6.12 -11.37 -1.61
N GLU A 420 5.34 -12.07 -0.80
CA GLU A 420 4.10 -11.57 -0.20
C GLU A 420 4.15 -11.87 1.29
N VAL A 421 3.92 -10.85 2.11
CA VAL A 421 4.02 -10.92 3.57
C VAL A 421 2.85 -10.21 4.23
N PRO A 422 2.28 -10.76 5.31
CA PRO A 422 1.24 -10.11 6.09
C PRO A 422 1.83 -9.01 6.98
N MET A 423 1.04 -7.95 7.20
CA MET A 423 1.33 -6.86 8.15
C MET A 423 0.08 -6.67 9.03
N LYS A 424 0.20 -6.98 10.32
CA LYS A 424 -0.89 -6.92 11.31
C LYS A 424 -0.77 -5.70 12.23
N HIS A 425 -1.74 -5.55 13.13
CA HIS A 425 -1.71 -4.55 14.18
C HIS A 425 -0.45 -4.68 15.05
N GLY A 426 0.35 -3.62 15.11
CA GLY A 426 1.57 -3.52 15.91
C GLY A 426 2.83 -3.99 15.18
N ASP A 427 2.70 -4.61 14.01
CA ASP A 427 3.84 -5.07 13.23
C ASP A 427 4.62 -3.87 12.66
N MET A 428 5.94 -4.05 12.57
CA MET A 428 6.82 -3.09 11.90
C MET A 428 7.54 -3.74 10.74
N MET A 429 7.86 -2.94 9.74
CA MET A 429 8.75 -3.33 8.65
C MET A 429 9.92 -2.36 8.56
N VAL A 430 11.08 -2.86 8.16
CA VAL A 430 12.25 -2.05 7.82
C VAL A 430 12.80 -2.55 6.49
N MET A 431 12.83 -1.67 5.51
CA MET A 431 13.47 -1.90 4.22
C MET A 431 14.78 -1.11 4.19
N HIS A 432 15.88 -1.78 3.89
CA HIS A 432 17.21 -1.17 3.91
C HIS A 432 18.01 -1.57 2.69
N GLY A 433 18.52 -0.57 1.96
CA GLY A 433 19.23 -0.73 0.70
C GLY A 433 18.55 0.10 -0.41
N PRO A 434 19.17 1.20 -0.89
CA PRO A 434 18.54 2.09 -1.87
C PRO A 434 18.34 1.43 -3.25
N ALA A 435 19.16 0.43 -3.58
CA ALA A 435 19.05 -0.32 -4.82
C ALA A 435 17.77 -1.18 -4.88
N ILE A 436 17.13 -1.48 -3.75
CA ILE A 436 15.81 -2.14 -3.75
C ILE A 436 14.81 -1.31 -4.55
N GLN A 437 14.76 0.01 -4.33
CA GLN A 437 13.82 0.91 -5.00
C GLN A 437 14.08 1.01 -6.50
N GLN A 438 15.30 0.72 -6.95
CA GLN A 438 15.67 0.73 -8.38
C GLN A 438 15.25 -0.56 -9.10
N LEU A 439 15.21 -1.69 -8.39
CA LEU A 439 15.04 -3.01 -8.99
C LEU A 439 13.69 -3.66 -8.65
N TYR A 440 13.05 -3.24 -7.57
CA TYR A 440 11.77 -3.75 -7.09
C TYR A 440 10.78 -2.61 -6.89
N GLU A 441 9.52 -2.97 -6.94
CA GLU A 441 8.38 -2.13 -6.56
C GLU A 441 7.50 -2.95 -5.61
N TYR A 442 6.78 -2.26 -4.74
CA TYR A 442 5.92 -2.89 -3.75
C TYR A 442 4.55 -2.25 -3.68
N ALA A 443 3.57 -3.03 -3.23
CA ALA A 443 2.21 -2.57 -3.00
C ALA A 443 1.75 -2.98 -1.60
N VAL A 444 0.84 -2.20 -1.04
CA VAL A 444 0.17 -2.51 0.24
C VAL A 444 -1.33 -2.51 0.03
N GLU A 445 -1.95 -3.65 0.33
CA GLU A 445 -3.38 -3.86 0.24
C GLU A 445 -3.96 -4.09 1.64
N PRO A 446 -4.64 -3.10 2.23
CA PRO A 446 -5.45 -3.29 3.43
C PRO A 446 -6.55 -4.33 3.22
N MET A 447 -6.77 -5.18 4.22
CA MET A 447 -7.74 -6.28 4.19
C MET A 447 -8.82 -6.16 5.28
N GLY A 448 -9.16 -4.93 5.65
CA GLY A 448 -10.19 -4.62 6.64
C GLY A 448 -10.62 -3.16 6.59
N GLY A 449 -11.39 -2.72 7.57
CA GLY A 449 -12.08 -1.44 7.55
C GLY A 449 -11.21 -0.22 7.84
N ARG A 450 -10.39 -0.24 8.90
CA ARG A 450 -9.65 0.95 9.35
C ARG A 450 -8.23 0.68 9.79
N ARG A 451 -7.28 1.27 9.06
CA ARG A 451 -5.84 1.09 9.26
C ARG A 451 -5.10 2.42 9.24
N PHE A 452 -4.04 2.52 10.04
CA PHE A 452 -3.03 3.55 9.91
C PHE A 452 -1.66 2.93 9.57
N SER A 453 -0.88 3.63 8.78
CA SER A 453 0.52 3.32 8.51
C SER A 453 1.35 4.55 8.84
N LEU A 454 2.36 4.39 9.70
CA LEU A 454 3.30 5.46 10.01
C LEU A 454 4.64 5.06 9.41
N THR A 455 5.12 5.79 8.41
CA THR A 455 6.35 5.46 7.68
C THR A 455 7.39 6.52 7.96
N CYS A 456 8.56 6.11 8.44
CA CYS A 456 9.71 6.97 8.70
C CYS A 456 10.78 6.80 7.63
N ARG A 457 11.36 7.94 7.24
CA ARG A 457 12.48 8.04 6.31
C ARG A 457 13.53 9.00 6.85
N HIS A 458 14.71 8.89 6.26
CA HIS A 458 15.72 9.94 6.35
C HIS A 458 15.70 10.71 5.05
N ILE A 459 15.43 12.00 5.11
CA ILE A 459 15.52 12.92 3.98
C ILE A 459 16.87 13.62 4.07
N ASP A 460 17.69 13.43 3.05
CA ASP A 460 19.07 13.92 2.97
C ASP A 460 19.11 15.36 2.45
N PRO A 461 19.38 16.37 3.30
CA PRO A 461 19.40 17.76 2.88
C PRO A 461 20.50 18.05 1.84
N GLU A 462 21.59 17.28 1.83
CA GLU A 462 22.69 17.50 0.87
C GLU A 462 22.26 17.25 -0.58
N LYS A 463 21.21 16.43 -0.78
CA LYS A 463 20.67 16.11 -2.09
C LYS A 463 19.64 17.13 -2.59
N MET A 464 19.20 18.06 -1.73
CA MET A 464 18.20 19.08 -2.06
C MET A 464 18.79 20.20 -2.93
N ALA A 465 17.97 20.74 -3.82
CA ALA A 465 18.40 21.75 -4.78
C ALA A 465 18.56 23.16 -4.19
N SER A 466 17.69 23.57 -3.26
CA SER A 466 17.68 24.94 -2.71
C SER A 466 18.12 24.98 -1.25
N ASP A 467 18.84 26.04 -0.86
CA ASP A 467 19.25 26.25 0.53
C ASP A 467 18.04 26.47 1.45
N GLU A 468 16.96 27.03 0.92
CA GLU A 468 15.71 27.24 1.64
C GLU A 468 15.04 25.89 1.99
N ASP A 469 14.99 24.94 1.04
CA ASP A 469 14.49 23.58 1.30
C ASP A 469 15.39 22.85 2.30
N ARG A 470 16.72 23.02 2.22
CA ARG A 470 17.65 22.44 3.20
C ARG A 470 17.41 22.95 4.61
N GLN A 471 17.23 24.27 4.75
CA GLN A 471 16.96 24.88 6.03
C GLN A 471 15.59 24.47 6.58
N ASP A 472 14.56 24.43 5.74
CA ASP A 472 13.22 23.96 6.13
C ASP A 472 13.26 22.49 6.60
N ALA A 473 13.96 21.63 5.86
CA ALA A 473 14.13 20.23 6.22
C ALA A 473 14.91 20.05 7.55
N ALA A 474 15.96 20.83 7.76
CA ALA A 474 16.73 20.80 9.00
C ALA A 474 15.89 21.27 10.20
N VAL A 475 15.12 22.35 10.06
CA VAL A 475 14.27 22.88 11.13
C VAL A 475 13.12 21.94 11.43
N LYS A 476 12.32 21.55 10.43
CA LYS A 476 11.15 20.70 10.64
C LYS A 476 11.52 19.28 11.05
N GLY A 477 12.62 18.76 10.50
CA GLY A 477 13.13 17.43 10.82
C GLY A 477 13.85 17.33 12.17
N ALA A 478 14.05 18.44 12.88
CA ALA A 478 14.65 18.43 14.21
C ALA A 478 13.70 17.76 15.21
N ILE A 479 14.16 16.67 15.81
CA ILE A 479 13.40 15.93 16.82
C ILE A 479 13.42 16.73 18.13
N PRO A 480 12.25 17.04 18.73
CA PRO A 480 12.20 17.80 19.98
C PRO A 480 12.87 17.05 21.13
N GLU A 481 13.67 17.76 21.93
CA GLU A 481 14.46 17.17 23.02
C GLU A 481 13.60 16.45 24.07
N TYR A 482 12.42 17.00 24.40
CA TYR A 482 11.49 16.37 25.34
C TYR A 482 11.05 14.98 24.89
N SER A 483 11.02 14.73 23.57
CA SER A 483 10.57 13.44 23.04
C SER A 483 11.56 12.31 23.33
N HIS A 484 12.78 12.61 23.77
CA HIS A 484 13.75 11.58 24.19
C HIS A 484 13.25 10.74 25.36
N SER A 485 12.29 11.22 26.17
CA SER A 485 11.61 10.40 27.18
C SER A 485 10.73 9.30 26.57
N PHE A 486 10.49 9.32 25.25
CA PHE A 486 9.76 8.29 24.51
C PHE A 486 10.69 7.26 23.86
N ALA A 487 11.98 7.29 24.19
CA ALA A 487 12.95 6.32 23.69
C ALA A 487 12.40 4.89 23.87
N TYR A 488 12.39 4.15 22.77
CA TYR A 488 11.87 2.80 22.71
C TYR A 488 13.02 1.82 22.57
N ASN A 489 12.95 0.69 23.27
CA ASN A 489 14.01 -0.32 23.20
C ASN A 489 13.51 -1.72 22.80
N GLY A 490 12.29 -1.80 22.23
CA GLY A 490 11.58 -3.07 22.05
C GLY A 490 10.85 -3.54 23.31
N ASP A 491 10.92 -2.73 24.37
CA ASP A 491 10.59 -2.95 25.79
C ASP A 491 10.78 -4.39 26.30
N ILE A 492 12.01 -4.79 25.95
CA ILE A 492 12.83 -5.95 26.29
C ILE A 492 12.22 -7.29 25.94
#